data_AF-A0A941TP27-F1
#
_entry.id   AF-A0A941TP27-F1
#
_cell.length_a   1.000
_cell.length_b   1.000
_cell.length_c   1.000
_cell.angle_alpha   90.00
_cell.angle_beta   90.00
_cell.angle_gamma   90.00
#
_symmetry.space_group_name_H-M   'P 1'
#
loop_
_entity.id
_entity.type
_entity.pdbx_description
1 polymer ?
#
loop_
_entity_poly.entity_id
_entity_poly.type
_entity_poly.pdbx_seq_one_letter_code
_entity_poly.pdbx_strand_id
1 'polypeptide(L)'
;MPDPSFYYAIFKRLQATGAASSAHINNDNDQATQFYGGFTLKSPDSPYGVFGALGPAAPTWGYQQNMAPLVSGNDTPEQNPLYAILAASLGTPPLPDKIVVNGQSWPVMPPPLNGDISMYPVWLDFNKAGSPRVIDALWTWIHNGKADDRPKSAPLTYAALAATPPAKFPLKPTELTPILFVCSRPGDDGRRAGDHAQPDPPAVQVPAHYWNSAQIFLTDTGGTIQKPLHLQPGAHYYVAAIIGNSSAMAAGRIGTSGSQPSVQVRADALAFNTFMGPNVPLPSLGELDAASTNPIYEQYTLRGWTYDVAGFRFDVDTVFKGLVQAVKALPPAMLGGATAEEWVKDSHPCVKVRIVSGELPNAYTPSDGMALSLESSPLKDRHIAQRNLAPFDMTQMAIKKPMWTKFIVAQAGKGANVLALQHALPLDSVHVHLAVPRPVWQRYLDPRTSRGGAVHGFEPVREALPTPFPDAVVLRQVSAEARLVVADHAHDRFFGMALGLEADPARLRDVRSPEVSMAHAAPDGAVVGGFTVEPSARR
;
A
#
# COMPACT_ATOMS: atom_id res chain seq x y z
N MET A 1 12.65 13.64 16.55
CA MET A 1 12.55 12.31 15.91
C MET A 1 11.14 12.20 15.35
N PRO A 2 10.88 11.43 14.28
CA PRO A 2 9.51 11.17 13.85
C PRO A 2 8.73 10.50 14.99
N ASP A 3 7.43 10.77 15.08
CA ASP A 3 6.55 10.16 16.09
C ASP A 3 6.08 8.77 15.65
N PRO A 4 5.79 7.86 16.59
CA PRO A 4 5.05 6.65 16.27
C PRO A 4 3.70 7.02 15.67
N SER A 5 3.26 6.25 14.67
CA SER A 5 1.95 6.45 14.09
C SER A 5 0.86 6.18 15.12
N PHE A 6 -0.05 7.13 15.32
CA PHE A 6 -1.17 6.90 16.21
C PHE A 6 -2.07 5.81 15.67
N TYR A 7 -2.55 5.95 14.43
CA TYR A 7 -3.49 5.00 13.85
C TYR A 7 -2.87 3.60 13.72
N TYR A 8 -1.70 3.50 13.09
CA TYR A 8 -1.12 2.21 12.68
C TYR A 8 -0.33 1.52 13.80
N ALA A 9 0.36 2.24 14.69
CA ALA A 9 1.18 1.63 15.74
C ALA A 9 0.44 1.56 17.09
N ILE A 10 -0.22 2.64 17.51
CA ILE A 10 -0.82 2.73 18.85
C ILE A 10 -2.26 2.18 18.83
N PHE A 11 -3.15 2.81 18.07
CA PHE A 11 -4.58 2.49 18.04
C PHE A 11 -4.84 1.04 17.62
N LYS A 12 -4.15 0.50 16.62
CA LYS A 12 -4.29 -0.92 16.23
C LYS A 12 -3.97 -1.91 17.35
N ARG A 13 -2.98 -1.62 18.20
CA ARG A 13 -2.65 -2.45 19.38
C ARG A 13 -3.69 -2.31 20.49
N LEU A 14 -4.25 -1.11 20.67
CA LEU A 14 -5.36 -0.87 21.60
C LEU A 14 -6.63 -1.60 21.15
N GLN A 15 -6.98 -1.52 19.86
CA GLN A 15 -8.09 -2.25 19.25
C GLN A 15 -7.91 -3.77 19.41
N ALA A 16 -6.72 -4.27 19.11
CA ALA A 16 -6.32 -5.67 19.32
C ALA A 16 -6.52 -6.15 20.77
N THR A 17 -6.07 -5.35 21.73
CA THR A 17 -6.23 -5.64 23.17
C THR A 17 -7.70 -5.78 23.55
N GLY A 18 -8.54 -4.85 23.07
CA GLY A 18 -9.98 -4.91 23.28
C GLY A 18 -10.64 -6.15 22.63
N ALA A 19 -10.15 -6.60 21.48
CA ALA A 19 -10.70 -7.76 20.76
C ALA A 19 -10.43 -9.09 21.47
N ALA A 20 -9.23 -9.25 22.04
CA ALA A 20 -8.81 -10.49 22.68
C ALA A 20 -9.57 -10.81 23.97
N SER A 21 -10.03 -9.76 24.67
CA SER A 21 -10.36 -9.83 26.09
C SER A 21 -11.71 -9.22 26.45
N SER A 22 -12.48 -8.76 25.45
CA SER A 22 -13.70 -7.97 25.62
C SER A 22 -13.52 -6.71 26.48
N ALA A 23 -12.28 -6.27 26.70
CA ALA A 23 -11.99 -5.16 27.59
C ALA A 23 -12.62 -3.84 27.10
N HIS A 24 -12.72 -3.65 25.77
CA HIS A 24 -13.01 -2.34 25.16
C HIS A 24 -13.73 -2.36 23.80
N ILE A 25 -14.17 -3.52 23.29
CA ILE A 25 -14.83 -3.56 21.97
C ILE A 25 -16.33 -3.59 22.12
N ASN A 26 -16.95 -2.50 21.64
CA ASN A 26 -18.35 -2.47 21.29
C ASN A 26 -18.48 -2.06 19.82
N ASN A 27 -19.47 -2.61 19.13
CA ASN A 27 -19.80 -2.19 17.80
C ASN A 27 -20.28 -0.74 17.76
N ASP A 28 -20.01 -0.01 16.67
CA ASP A 28 -20.52 1.36 16.52
C ASP A 28 -22.06 1.41 16.46
N ASN A 29 -22.71 0.28 16.16
CA ASN A 29 -24.15 0.08 16.22
C ASN A 29 -24.60 -0.65 17.49
N ASP A 30 -23.69 -1.04 18.38
CA ASP A 30 -24.08 -1.50 19.71
C ASP A 30 -24.77 -0.34 20.41
N GLN A 31 -25.74 -0.68 21.26
CA GLN A 31 -26.41 0.35 22.02
C GLN A 31 -25.35 1.07 22.86
N ALA A 32 -25.41 2.40 22.89
CA ALA A 32 -24.47 3.21 23.65
C ALA A 32 -24.30 2.71 25.11
N THR A 33 -25.35 2.06 25.65
CA THR A 33 -25.42 1.37 26.95
C THR A 33 -24.37 0.28 27.18
N GLN A 34 -23.68 -0.17 26.14
CA GLN A 34 -22.70 -1.27 26.19
C GLN A 34 -21.25 -0.77 26.21
N PHE A 35 -21.00 0.54 26.04
CA PHE A 35 -19.65 1.10 26.02
C PHE A 35 -18.98 1.07 27.40
N TYR A 36 -18.03 0.16 27.58
CA TYR A 36 -17.24 0.09 28.82
C TYR A 36 -16.45 1.38 29.01
N GLY A 37 -16.69 2.07 30.13
CA GLY A 37 -16.13 3.41 30.38
C GLY A 37 -16.57 4.51 29.41
N GLY A 38 -17.62 4.26 28.62
CA GLY A 38 -18.28 5.27 27.80
C GLY A 38 -17.64 5.56 26.44
N PHE A 39 -16.62 4.86 25.97
CA PHE A 39 -16.05 5.06 24.62
C PHE A 39 -15.75 3.75 23.90
N THR A 40 -15.50 3.81 22.58
CA THR A 40 -15.17 2.65 21.74
C THR A 40 -13.76 2.71 21.17
N LEU A 41 -13.09 1.55 21.11
CA LEU A 41 -11.83 1.33 20.39
C LEU A 41 -12.04 0.63 19.03
N LYS A 42 -13.29 0.45 18.59
CA LYS A 42 -13.57 -0.22 17.32
C LYS A 42 -13.24 0.65 16.12
N SER A 43 -13.74 1.88 16.11
CA SER A 43 -13.52 2.85 15.06
C SER A 43 -12.95 4.11 15.68
N PRO A 44 -11.81 4.62 15.19
CA PRO A 44 -11.30 5.84 15.75
C PRO A 44 -12.15 7.05 15.33
N ASP A 45 -12.86 6.96 14.19
CA ASP A 45 -13.69 8.03 13.62
C ASP A 45 -15.10 8.08 14.21
N SER A 46 -15.41 7.16 15.14
CA SER A 46 -16.67 7.20 15.87
C SER A 46 -16.79 8.52 16.65
N PRO A 47 -17.98 9.16 16.71
CA PRO A 47 -18.21 10.30 17.60
C PRO A 47 -17.99 9.94 19.08
N TYR A 48 -17.98 8.64 19.40
CA TYR A 48 -17.70 8.08 20.71
C TYR A 48 -16.36 7.33 20.79
N GLY A 49 -15.48 7.56 19.81
CA GLY A 49 -14.12 7.03 19.78
C GLY A 49 -13.15 7.84 20.62
N VAL A 50 -11.87 7.49 20.55
CA VAL A 50 -10.78 8.12 21.32
C VAL A 50 -10.62 9.63 21.09
N PHE A 51 -10.99 10.14 19.91
CA PHE A 51 -10.99 11.57 19.57
C PHE A 51 -12.35 12.25 19.75
N GLY A 52 -13.37 11.49 20.12
CA GLY A 52 -14.73 11.98 20.32
C GLY A 52 -15.02 12.32 21.77
N ALA A 53 -16.29 12.22 22.13
CA ALA A 53 -16.77 12.36 23.49
C ALA A 53 -17.25 11.01 24.04
N LEU A 54 -17.51 10.90 25.34
CA LEU A 54 -18.14 9.72 25.88
C LEU A 54 -19.56 9.56 25.33
N GLY A 55 -19.92 8.33 24.99
CA GLY A 55 -21.23 7.98 24.46
C GLY A 55 -22.36 8.18 25.47
N PRO A 56 -23.62 8.09 25.02
CA PRO A 56 -24.79 8.34 25.85
C PRO A 56 -24.89 7.55 27.16
N ALA A 57 -24.19 6.43 27.29
CA ALA A 57 -24.14 5.63 28.51
C ALA A 57 -23.03 6.02 29.50
N ALA A 58 -22.22 7.03 29.21
CA ALA A 58 -21.28 7.57 30.18
C ALA A 58 -21.91 7.75 31.59
N PRO A 59 -23.17 8.23 31.72
CA PRO A 59 -23.83 8.37 33.02
C PRO A 59 -24.07 7.05 33.77
N THR A 60 -24.22 5.91 33.09
CA THR A 60 -24.36 4.61 33.78
C THR A 60 -23.10 4.20 34.53
N TRP A 61 -21.96 4.80 34.15
CA TRP A 61 -20.67 4.62 34.80
C TRP A 61 -20.29 5.82 35.69
N GLY A 62 -21.20 6.79 35.84
CA GLY A 62 -21.00 8.00 36.64
C GLY A 62 -20.27 9.14 35.92
N TYR A 63 -20.22 9.11 34.59
CA TYR A 63 -19.51 10.10 33.77
C TYR A 63 -20.46 11.06 33.04
N GLN A 64 -19.96 12.26 32.75
CA GLN A 64 -20.68 13.22 31.90
C GLN A 64 -20.41 12.92 30.42
N GLN A 65 -21.45 13.03 29.57
CA GLN A 65 -21.34 12.69 28.13
C GLN A 65 -20.40 13.61 27.35
N ASN A 66 -20.12 14.82 27.84
CA ASN A 66 -19.19 15.77 27.21
C ASN A 66 -17.71 15.54 27.59
N MET A 67 -17.42 14.55 28.45
CA MET A 67 -16.04 14.14 28.73
C MET A 67 -15.43 13.52 27.48
N ALA A 68 -14.11 13.63 27.32
CA ALA A 68 -13.38 13.06 26.19
C ALA A 68 -12.22 12.19 26.70
N PRO A 69 -11.95 11.02 26.08
CA PRO A 69 -10.78 10.21 26.42
C PRO A 69 -9.46 10.97 26.20
N LEU A 70 -9.39 11.78 25.16
CA LEU A 70 -8.28 12.68 24.87
C LEU A 70 -8.72 14.14 25.04
N VAL A 71 -7.97 14.91 25.83
CA VAL A 71 -8.31 16.31 26.13
C VAL A 71 -7.74 17.22 25.03
N SER A 72 -8.63 17.93 24.35
CA SER A 72 -8.26 18.87 23.29
C SER A 72 -7.37 20.00 23.84
N GLY A 73 -6.28 20.30 23.14
CA GLY A 73 -5.34 21.37 23.50
C GLY A 73 -4.47 21.09 24.74
N ASN A 74 -4.51 19.86 25.28
CA ASN A 74 -3.66 19.48 26.42
C ASN A 74 -2.69 18.36 26.03
N ASP A 75 -1.41 18.70 25.92
CA ASP A 75 -0.33 17.79 25.54
C ASP A 75 0.40 17.18 26.75
N THR A 76 -0.16 17.32 27.96
CA THR A 76 0.35 16.64 29.16
C THR A 76 -0.27 15.24 29.26
N PRO A 77 0.49 14.14 29.09
CA PRO A 77 -0.08 12.80 29.02
C PRO A 77 -0.88 12.41 30.27
N GLU A 78 -0.40 12.74 31.46
CA GLU A 78 -1.05 12.42 32.74
C GLU A 78 -2.38 13.16 32.93
N GLN A 79 -2.61 14.24 32.18
CA GLN A 79 -3.86 15.00 32.16
C GLN A 79 -4.81 14.52 31.05
N ASN A 80 -4.41 13.54 30.25
CA ASN A 80 -5.26 12.90 29.24
C ASN A 80 -5.81 11.57 29.80
N PRO A 81 -7.13 11.45 30.02
CA PRO A 81 -7.73 10.27 30.62
C PRO A 81 -7.35 8.95 29.95
N LEU A 82 -7.32 8.88 28.61
CA LEU A 82 -6.95 7.68 27.87
C LEU A 82 -5.56 7.16 28.26
N TYR A 83 -4.57 8.04 28.37
CA TYR A 83 -3.23 7.62 28.81
C TYR A 83 -3.24 7.22 30.27
N ALA A 84 -3.80 8.05 31.14
CA ALA A 84 -3.75 7.83 32.59
C ALA A 84 -4.41 6.51 33.00
N ILE A 85 -5.57 6.17 32.42
CA ILE A 85 -6.28 4.91 32.72
C ILE A 85 -5.51 3.68 32.22
N LEU A 86 -4.84 3.80 31.07
CA LEU A 86 -4.02 2.73 30.50
C LEU A 86 -2.73 2.55 31.31
N ALA A 87 -2.07 3.63 31.70
CA ALA A 87 -0.86 3.61 32.51
C ALA A 87 -1.11 3.01 33.90
N ALA A 88 -2.24 3.34 34.53
CA ALA A 88 -2.62 2.81 35.84
C ALA A 88 -2.76 1.28 35.84
N SER A 89 -3.19 0.66 34.73
CA SER A 89 -3.30 -0.81 34.61
C SER A 89 -1.96 -1.53 34.61
N LEU A 90 -0.85 -0.80 34.43
CA LEU A 90 0.52 -1.31 34.39
C LEU A 90 1.30 -0.96 35.67
N GLY A 91 0.61 -0.45 36.70
CA GLY A 91 1.20 -0.11 37.99
C GLY A 91 1.53 -1.32 38.86
N THR A 92 1.86 -1.06 40.13
CA THR A 92 2.15 -2.11 41.11
C THR A 92 0.84 -2.65 41.71
N PRO A 93 0.60 -3.98 41.68
CA PRO A 93 -0.57 -4.57 42.34
C PRO A 93 -0.57 -4.34 43.87
N PRO A 94 -1.75 -4.25 44.53
CA PRO A 94 -3.08 -4.34 43.93
C PRO A 94 -3.41 -3.10 43.10
N LEU A 95 -3.86 -3.32 41.87
CA LEU A 95 -4.22 -2.25 40.95
C LEU A 95 -5.54 -1.60 41.39
N PRO A 96 -5.66 -0.26 41.30
CA PRO A 96 -6.91 0.41 41.65
C PRO A 96 -7.97 0.19 40.57
N ASP A 97 -9.25 0.14 40.95
CA ASP A 97 -10.36 0.07 39.99
C ASP A 97 -10.59 1.41 39.26
N LYS A 98 -10.22 2.53 39.91
CA LYS A 98 -10.41 3.89 39.41
C LYS A 98 -9.23 4.79 39.76
N ILE A 99 -9.00 5.79 38.94
CA ILE A 99 -8.05 6.89 39.16
C ILE A 99 -8.76 8.24 39.02
N VAL A 100 -8.13 9.33 39.48
CA VAL A 100 -8.64 10.69 39.31
C VAL A 100 -7.77 11.44 38.31
N VAL A 101 -8.40 11.99 37.27
CA VAL A 101 -7.75 12.80 36.22
C VAL A 101 -8.58 14.06 36.03
N ASN A 102 -7.95 15.23 36.17
CA ASN A 102 -8.61 16.54 36.09
C ASN A 102 -9.86 16.65 37.00
N GLY A 103 -9.77 16.11 38.22
CA GLY A 103 -10.86 16.12 39.19
C GLY A 103 -12.03 15.18 38.87
N GLN A 104 -11.94 14.39 37.78
CA GLN A 104 -12.93 13.38 37.41
C GLN A 104 -12.41 11.98 37.71
N SER A 105 -13.25 11.11 38.25
CA SER A 105 -12.91 9.71 38.46
C SER A 105 -13.06 8.94 37.14
N TRP A 106 -12.05 8.18 36.76
CA TRP A 106 -12.03 7.35 35.55
C TRP A 106 -11.72 5.88 35.91
N PRO A 107 -12.27 4.90 35.19
CA PRO A 107 -11.98 3.50 35.46
C PRO A 107 -10.60 3.15 34.90
N VAL A 108 -9.85 2.33 35.61
CA VAL A 108 -8.61 1.77 35.05
C VAL A 108 -8.95 0.85 33.87
N MET A 109 -8.11 0.90 32.83
CA MET A 109 -8.33 0.15 31.59
C MET A 109 -7.03 -0.51 31.11
N PRO A 110 -7.03 -1.79 30.69
CA PRO A 110 -8.10 -2.76 30.90
C PRO A 110 -8.46 -2.89 32.39
N PRO A 111 -9.71 -3.24 32.72
CA PRO A 111 -10.16 -3.20 34.11
C PRO A 111 -9.54 -4.33 34.91
N PRO A 112 -8.85 -4.04 36.03
CA PRO A 112 -8.25 -5.09 36.85
C PRO A 112 -9.35 -5.98 37.43
N LEU A 113 -9.17 -7.30 37.38
CA LEU A 113 -10.02 -8.22 38.12
C LEU A 113 -9.31 -8.64 39.39
N ASN A 114 -9.95 -8.40 40.54
CA ASN A 114 -9.36 -8.65 41.86
C ASN A 114 -8.00 -7.96 42.07
N GLY A 115 -7.83 -6.75 41.51
CA GLY A 115 -6.58 -5.99 41.59
C GLY A 115 -5.44 -6.49 40.69
N ASP A 116 -5.73 -7.37 39.74
CA ASP A 116 -4.75 -7.97 38.80
C ASP A 116 -5.19 -7.77 37.33
N ILE A 117 -4.21 -7.65 36.43
CA ILE A 117 -4.37 -7.47 34.98
C ILE A 117 -3.89 -8.69 34.18
N SER A 118 -3.44 -9.75 34.85
CA SER A 118 -2.88 -10.98 34.25
C SER A 118 -3.80 -11.66 33.22
N MET A 119 -5.11 -11.47 33.34
CA MET A 119 -6.11 -11.97 32.38
C MET A 119 -6.08 -11.26 31.01
N TYR A 120 -5.31 -10.19 30.85
CA TYR A 120 -5.15 -9.44 29.60
C TYR A 120 -3.74 -9.65 29.00
N PRO A 121 -3.37 -10.88 28.61
CA PRO A 121 -2.01 -11.21 28.19
C PRO A 121 -1.55 -10.42 26.96
N VAL A 122 -2.46 -10.06 26.05
CA VAL A 122 -2.16 -9.22 24.88
C VAL A 122 -1.72 -7.81 25.30
N TRP A 123 -2.40 -7.21 26.28
CA TRP A 123 -2.04 -5.89 26.79
C TRP A 123 -0.66 -5.91 27.45
N LEU A 124 -0.40 -6.95 28.23
CA LEU A 124 0.88 -7.19 28.89
C LEU A 124 2.01 -7.43 27.88
N ASP A 125 1.75 -8.18 26.80
CA ASP A 125 2.72 -8.41 25.71
C ASP A 125 3.12 -7.08 25.05
N PHE A 126 2.15 -6.23 24.69
CA PHE A 126 2.40 -4.92 24.09
C PHE A 126 3.12 -3.92 25.02
N ASN A 127 3.22 -4.23 26.32
CA ASN A 127 3.85 -3.36 27.32
C ASN A 127 4.96 -4.08 28.11
N LYS A 128 5.48 -5.18 27.59
CA LYS A 128 6.51 -5.97 28.24
C LYS A 128 7.81 -5.16 28.41
N ALA A 129 8.44 -5.27 29.58
CA ALA A 129 9.73 -4.65 29.85
C ALA A 129 10.82 -5.17 28.89
N GLY A 130 11.72 -4.28 28.45
CA GLY A 130 12.80 -4.60 27.50
C GLY A 130 12.38 -4.61 26.03
N SER A 131 11.17 -4.18 25.70
CA SER A 131 10.68 -3.96 24.33
C SER A 131 10.02 -2.59 24.21
N PRO A 132 9.93 -1.98 23.02
CA PRO A 132 9.14 -0.77 22.83
C PRO A 132 7.70 -0.99 23.31
N ARG A 133 7.22 -0.16 24.24
CA ARG A 133 5.90 -0.31 24.86
C ARG A 133 4.89 0.62 24.22
N VAL A 134 3.65 0.12 24.02
CA VAL A 134 2.58 0.96 23.47
C VAL A 134 2.24 2.14 24.39
N ILE A 135 2.35 1.98 25.71
CA ILE A 135 2.09 3.07 26.66
C ILE A 135 3.13 4.20 26.55
N ASP A 136 4.39 3.88 26.30
CA ASP A 136 5.47 4.87 26.15
C ASP A 136 5.33 5.62 24.82
N ALA A 137 4.93 4.91 23.75
CA ALA A 137 4.60 5.49 22.46
C ALA A 137 3.38 6.42 22.55
N LEU A 138 2.33 6.02 23.29
CA LEU A 138 1.16 6.86 23.54
C LEU A 138 1.52 8.11 24.35
N TRP A 139 2.36 7.98 25.38
CA TRP A 139 2.87 9.13 26.14
C TRP A 139 3.57 10.13 25.22
N THR A 140 4.51 9.63 24.41
CA THR A 140 5.31 10.45 23.47
C THR A 140 4.42 11.14 22.45
N TRP A 141 3.47 10.41 21.86
CA TRP A 141 2.53 10.97 20.89
C TRP A 141 1.64 12.06 21.49
N ILE A 142 1.17 11.91 22.73
CA ILE A 142 0.41 12.96 23.42
C ILE A 142 1.29 14.18 23.68
N HIS A 143 2.50 13.94 24.20
CA HIS A 143 3.47 14.98 24.51
C HIS A 143 3.84 15.83 23.27
N ASN A 144 3.87 15.20 22.09
CA ASN A 144 4.25 15.84 20.85
C ASN A 144 3.05 16.46 20.08
N GLY A 145 1.90 16.64 20.73
CA GLY A 145 0.78 17.40 20.18
C GLY A 145 -0.35 16.56 19.58
N LYS A 146 -0.33 15.23 19.75
CA LYS A 146 -1.42 14.33 19.33
C LYS A 146 -1.74 14.39 17.83
N ALA A 147 -0.72 14.33 16.96
CA ALA A 147 -0.91 14.34 15.51
C ALA A 147 -1.86 13.21 15.06
N ASP A 148 -2.94 13.58 14.39
CA ASP A 148 -3.97 12.64 13.94
C ASP A 148 -3.70 12.18 12.50
N ASP A 149 -3.10 11.00 12.37
CA ASP A 149 -2.68 10.38 11.10
C ASP A 149 -3.68 9.33 10.58
N ARG A 150 -4.89 9.29 11.12
CA ARG A 150 -5.93 8.35 10.69
C ARG A 150 -6.35 8.63 9.26
N PRO A 151 -6.69 7.61 8.45
CA PRO A 151 -7.25 7.84 7.14
C PRO A 151 -8.48 8.76 7.17
N LYS A 152 -8.47 9.84 6.39
CA LYS A 152 -9.56 10.83 6.30
C LYS A 152 -10.36 10.73 5.01
N SER A 153 -9.74 10.19 3.96
CA SER A 153 -10.34 10.10 2.64
C SER A 153 -10.90 8.70 2.40
N ALA A 154 -12.15 8.61 1.94
CA ALA A 154 -12.64 7.36 1.35
C ALA A 154 -11.74 6.97 0.16
N PRO A 155 -11.48 5.67 -0.07
CA PRO A 155 -12.09 4.51 0.59
C PRO A 155 -11.38 4.01 1.85
N LEU A 156 -10.38 4.72 2.38
CA LEU A 156 -9.53 4.22 3.48
C LEU A 156 -10.15 4.34 4.88
N THR A 157 -11.20 5.15 5.04
CA THR A 157 -11.84 5.35 6.35
C THR A 157 -12.51 4.08 6.82
N TYR A 158 -12.56 3.87 8.13
CA TYR A 158 -13.24 2.70 8.71
C TYR A 158 -14.70 2.59 8.25
N ALA A 159 -15.41 3.72 8.22
CA ALA A 159 -16.80 3.77 7.78
C ALA A 159 -16.99 3.33 6.31
N ALA A 160 -16.09 3.75 5.41
CA ALA A 160 -16.15 3.35 4.01
C ALA A 160 -15.90 1.84 3.83
N LEU A 161 -14.89 1.31 4.52
CA LEU A 161 -14.57 -0.11 4.51
C LEU A 161 -15.69 -0.98 5.09
N ALA A 162 -16.29 -0.54 6.21
CA ALA A 162 -17.39 -1.26 6.85
C ALA A 162 -18.69 -1.22 6.02
N ALA A 163 -18.94 -0.15 5.28
CA ALA A 163 -20.12 -0.01 4.42
C ALA A 163 -20.07 -0.92 3.18
N THR A 164 -18.89 -1.38 2.79
CA THR A 164 -18.67 -2.21 1.60
C THR A 164 -17.81 -3.41 1.96
N PRO A 165 -18.32 -4.39 2.74
CA PRO A 165 -17.52 -5.56 3.09
C PRO A 165 -17.17 -6.39 1.84
N PRO A 166 -16.04 -7.13 1.86
CA PRO A 166 -15.68 -8.01 0.76
C PRO A 166 -16.77 -9.05 0.49
N ALA A 167 -16.95 -9.39 -0.79
CA ALA A 167 -17.80 -10.50 -1.15
C ALA A 167 -17.28 -11.80 -0.52
N LYS A 168 -18.19 -12.69 -0.15
CA LYS A 168 -17.84 -13.95 0.51
C LYS A 168 -17.11 -14.85 -0.48
N PHE A 169 -15.96 -15.35 -0.08
CA PHE A 169 -15.28 -16.40 -0.81
C PHE A 169 -16.12 -17.69 -0.71
N PRO A 170 -16.48 -18.36 -1.83
CA PRO A 170 -17.27 -19.58 -1.78
C PRO A 170 -16.35 -20.75 -1.42
N LEU A 171 -16.08 -20.86 -0.12
CA LEU A 171 -15.34 -21.95 0.50
C LEU A 171 -16.12 -23.27 0.36
N LYS A 172 -15.40 -24.39 0.35
CA LYS A 172 -16.04 -25.71 0.48
C LYS A 172 -16.68 -25.83 1.88
N PRO A 173 -17.78 -26.58 2.07
CA PRO A 173 -18.51 -26.63 3.35
C PRO A 173 -17.70 -27.02 4.60
N THR A 174 -16.52 -27.62 4.44
CA THR A 174 -15.62 -28.04 5.53
C THR A 174 -14.37 -27.17 5.66
N GLU A 175 -14.28 -26.11 4.88
CA GLU A 175 -13.08 -25.29 4.77
C GLU A 175 -13.20 -24.05 5.65
N LEU A 176 -12.39 -24.02 6.71
CA LEU A 176 -12.38 -22.97 7.71
C LEU A 176 -10.97 -22.37 7.79
N THR A 177 -10.60 -21.62 6.75
CA THR A 177 -9.32 -20.93 6.66
C THR A 177 -9.54 -19.44 6.38
N PRO A 178 -8.68 -18.54 6.88
CA PRO A 178 -8.62 -17.17 6.37
C PRO A 178 -8.37 -17.15 4.88
N ILE A 179 -8.93 -16.14 4.20
CA ILE A 179 -8.67 -15.86 2.79
C ILE A 179 -8.24 -14.41 2.67
N LEU A 180 -6.94 -14.22 2.72
CA LEU A 180 -6.28 -12.93 2.75
C LEU A 180 -5.94 -12.48 1.35
N PHE A 181 -6.05 -11.18 1.11
CA PHE A 181 -5.70 -10.60 -0.17
C PHE A 181 -5.38 -9.12 -0.06
N VAL A 182 -4.69 -8.60 -1.07
CA VAL A 182 -4.47 -7.16 -1.25
C VAL A 182 -5.38 -6.67 -2.37
N CYS A 183 -6.15 -5.62 -2.11
CA CYS A 183 -7.19 -5.17 -3.04
C CYS A 183 -6.60 -4.58 -4.33
N SER A 184 -6.80 -5.26 -5.45
CA SER A 184 -6.39 -4.83 -6.80
C SER A 184 -7.41 -3.92 -7.48
N ARG A 185 -8.61 -3.78 -6.90
CA ARG A 185 -9.68 -2.86 -7.32
C ARG A 185 -10.65 -2.58 -6.18
N PRO A 186 -11.53 -1.57 -6.28
CA PRO A 186 -12.65 -1.43 -5.35
C PRO A 186 -13.53 -2.68 -5.36
N GLY A 187 -13.90 -3.17 -4.17
CA GLY A 187 -14.73 -4.38 -4.02
C GLY A 187 -14.04 -5.69 -4.41
N ASP A 188 -12.70 -5.73 -4.49
CA ASP A 188 -11.96 -6.98 -4.68
C ASP A 188 -12.26 -7.97 -3.53
N ASP A 189 -12.55 -9.21 -3.86
CA ASP A 189 -12.92 -10.28 -2.93
C ASP A 189 -11.81 -11.33 -2.77
N GLY A 190 -10.65 -11.10 -3.41
CA GLY A 190 -9.49 -11.98 -3.35
C GLY A 190 -9.62 -13.22 -4.22
N ARG A 191 -10.73 -13.41 -4.93
CA ARG A 191 -10.89 -14.49 -5.92
C ARG A 191 -9.99 -14.25 -7.13
N ARG A 192 -9.40 -15.32 -7.67
CA ARG A 192 -8.54 -15.28 -8.85
C ARG A 192 -8.86 -16.49 -9.73
N ALA A 193 -8.68 -16.36 -11.05
CA ALA A 193 -8.92 -17.48 -11.95
C ALA A 193 -8.00 -18.65 -11.60
N GLY A 194 -8.56 -19.86 -11.45
CA GLY A 194 -7.80 -21.03 -11.03
C GLY A 194 -7.53 -21.09 -9.52
N ASP A 195 -8.25 -20.32 -8.70
CA ASP A 195 -8.18 -20.41 -7.23
C ASP A 195 -8.78 -21.71 -6.65
N HIS A 196 -9.20 -22.64 -7.50
CA HIS A 196 -9.74 -23.96 -7.17
C HIS A 196 -11.04 -23.94 -6.33
N ALA A 197 -11.64 -22.77 -6.10
CA ALA A 197 -12.97 -22.64 -5.52
C ALA A 197 -14.06 -22.75 -6.59
N GLN A 198 -15.26 -23.15 -6.16
CA GLN A 198 -16.39 -23.40 -7.06
C GLN A 198 -17.55 -22.43 -6.76
N PRO A 199 -18.11 -21.76 -7.79
CA PRO A 199 -17.67 -21.78 -9.19
C PRO A 199 -16.32 -21.06 -9.38
N ASP A 200 -15.54 -21.49 -10.36
CA ASP A 200 -14.34 -20.78 -10.82
C ASP A 200 -14.76 -19.37 -11.25
N PRO A 201 -14.04 -18.31 -10.84
CA PRO A 201 -14.48 -16.98 -11.17
C PRO A 201 -14.20 -16.66 -12.64
N PRO A 202 -14.90 -15.67 -13.23
CA PRO A 202 -14.62 -15.24 -14.59
C PRO A 202 -13.17 -14.76 -14.73
N ALA A 203 -12.57 -15.00 -15.90
CA ALA A 203 -11.17 -14.68 -16.20
C ALA A 203 -10.79 -13.19 -16.02
N VAL A 204 -11.78 -12.29 -15.96
CA VAL A 204 -11.60 -10.83 -15.84
C VAL A 204 -11.96 -10.33 -14.42
N GLN A 205 -11.56 -11.05 -13.38
CA GLN A 205 -11.77 -10.59 -12.00
C GLN A 205 -10.81 -9.47 -11.59
N VAL A 206 -9.61 -9.44 -12.17
CA VAL A 206 -8.64 -8.37 -11.97
C VAL A 206 -8.53 -7.56 -13.26
N PRO A 207 -8.67 -6.22 -13.22
CA PRO A 207 -8.56 -5.40 -14.42
C PRO A 207 -7.19 -5.55 -15.08
N ALA A 208 -7.14 -5.51 -16.41
CA ALA A 208 -5.88 -5.56 -17.15
C ALA A 208 -4.92 -4.40 -16.75
N HIS A 209 -5.47 -3.26 -16.35
CA HIS A 209 -4.76 -2.07 -15.86
C HIS A 209 -4.68 -2.04 -14.32
N TYR A 210 -4.54 -3.19 -13.65
CA TYR A 210 -4.63 -3.26 -12.18
C TYR A 210 -3.66 -2.31 -11.45
N TRP A 211 -2.54 -1.93 -12.07
CA TRP A 211 -1.61 -0.92 -11.52
C TRP A 211 -2.24 0.46 -11.31
N ASN A 212 -3.33 0.76 -12.01
CA ASN A 212 -4.11 1.99 -11.86
C ASN A 212 -5.43 1.79 -11.09
N SER A 213 -5.87 0.55 -10.84
CA SER A 213 -7.06 0.28 -10.03
C SER A 213 -6.76 -0.20 -8.61
N ALA A 214 -5.53 -0.66 -8.35
CA ALA A 214 -5.12 -1.15 -7.04
C ALA A 214 -5.42 -0.14 -5.94
N GLN A 215 -5.94 -0.64 -4.83
CA GLN A 215 -6.36 0.14 -3.67
C GLN A 215 -5.16 0.39 -2.74
N ILE A 216 -4.13 0.97 -3.31
CA ILE A 216 -2.92 1.44 -2.62
C ILE A 216 -2.83 2.94 -2.90
N PHE A 217 -2.64 3.72 -1.85
CA PHE A 217 -2.74 5.17 -1.89
C PHE A 217 -1.53 5.80 -1.22
N LEU A 218 -1.11 6.96 -1.73
CA LEU A 218 -0.25 7.86 -0.97
C LEU A 218 -1.13 8.72 -0.08
N THR A 219 -0.75 8.89 1.18
CA THR A 219 -1.38 9.83 2.10
C THR A 219 -0.36 10.79 2.68
N ASP A 220 -0.82 11.97 3.12
CA ASP A 220 -0.01 12.87 3.94
C ASP A 220 -0.02 12.49 5.43
N THR A 221 0.65 13.29 6.25
CA THR A 221 0.71 13.17 7.72
C THR A 221 -0.64 13.30 8.42
N GLY A 222 -1.63 13.93 7.78
CA GLY A 222 -2.99 14.02 8.28
C GLY A 222 -3.89 12.88 7.82
N GLY A 223 -3.35 11.88 7.10
CA GLY A 223 -4.11 10.74 6.58
C GLY A 223 -5.02 11.06 5.39
N THR A 224 -4.78 12.17 4.68
CA THR A 224 -5.52 12.53 3.46
C THR A 224 -4.84 11.93 2.24
N ILE A 225 -5.63 11.36 1.31
CA ILE A 225 -5.11 10.80 0.05
C ILE A 225 -4.51 11.91 -0.81
N GLN A 226 -3.27 11.68 -1.27
CA GLN A 226 -2.52 12.55 -2.15
C GLN A 226 -2.38 11.93 -3.55
N LYS A 227 -2.51 12.77 -4.57
CA LYS A 227 -2.28 12.42 -5.98
C LYS A 227 -1.33 13.44 -6.61
N PRO A 228 -0.08 13.52 -6.13
CA PRO A 228 0.85 14.50 -6.65
C PRO A 228 1.14 14.20 -8.13
N LEU A 229 1.40 15.23 -8.93
CA LEU A 229 1.90 15.04 -10.30
C LEU A 229 3.33 14.46 -10.28
N HIS A 230 4.09 14.82 -9.25
CA HIS A 230 5.44 14.32 -9.00
C HIS A 230 5.76 14.17 -7.51
N LEU A 231 6.60 13.20 -7.17
CA LEU A 231 7.16 13.02 -5.84
C LEU A 231 8.30 14.04 -5.62
N GLN A 232 8.02 15.04 -4.79
CA GLN A 232 8.94 16.14 -4.51
C GLN A 232 10.04 15.72 -3.51
N PRO A 233 11.28 16.23 -3.65
CA PRO A 233 12.36 15.93 -2.73
C PRO A 233 12.03 16.46 -1.33
N GLY A 234 12.41 15.71 -0.30
CA GLY A 234 12.09 16.02 1.09
C GLY A 234 10.60 15.85 1.46
N ALA A 235 9.72 15.44 0.54
CA ALA A 235 8.35 15.12 0.88
C ALA A 235 8.27 13.79 1.66
N HIS A 236 7.41 13.77 2.67
CA HIS A 236 7.07 12.58 3.43
C HIS A 236 5.63 12.20 3.13
N TYR A 237 5.46 11.04 2.52
CA TYR A 237 4.16 10.41 2.32
C TYR A 237 4.08 9.13 3.15
N TYR A 238 2.88 8.58 3.20
CA TYR A 238 2.63 7.24 3.70
C TYR A 238 1.95 6.43 2.62
N VAL A 239 2.30 5.15 2.52
CA VAL A 239 1.57 4.19 1.70
C VAL A 239 0.51 3.56 2.58
N ALA A 240 -0.75 3.73 2.19
CA ALA A 240 -1.89 3.04 2.78
C ALA A 240 -2.45 2.05 1.77
N ALA A 241 -2.52 0.77 2.14
CA ALA A 241 -2.99 -0.30 1.26
C ALA A 241 -4.15 -1.06 1.89
N ILE A 242 -5.24 -1.23 1.13
CA ILE A 242 -6.39 -2.01 1.58
C ILE A 242 -6.06 -3.49 1.47
N ILE A 243 -6.10 -4.18 2.60
CA ILE A 243 -6.05 -5.63 2.72
C ILE A 243 -7.44 -6.15 3.11
N GLY A 244 -7.75 -7.39 2.74
CA GLY A 244 -9.05 -7.97 3.02
C GLY A 244 -8.98 -9.40 3.49
N ASN A 245 -10.05 -9.82 4.16
CA ASN A 245 -10.32 -11.21 4.49
C ASN A 245 -11.75 -11.56 4.04
N SER A 246 -11.88 -12.39 3.00
CA SER A 246 -13.17 -12.76 2.40
C SER A 246 -13.78 -14.04 2.97
N SER A 247 -13.09 -14.66 3.93
CA SER A 247 -13.54 -15.83 4.67
C SER A 247 -14.35 -15.45 5.91
N ALA A 248 -15.10 -16.42 6.46
CA ALA A 248 -15.81 -16.23 7.73
C ALA A 248 -14.87 -16.27 8.95
N MET A 249 -13.68 -16.85 8.80
CA MET A 249 -12.69 -17.00 9.87
C MET A 249 -11.88 -15.71 10.00
N ALA A 250 -11.69 -15.23 11.23
CA ALA A 250 -10.73 -14.18 11.49
C ALA A 250 -9.29 -14.66 11.24
N ALA A 251 -8.39 -13.72 10.98
CA ALA A 251 -6.95 -13.93 10.78
C ALA A 251 -6.13 -13.07 11.74
N GLY A 252 -4.84 -13.42 11.88
CA GLY A 252 -3.88 -12.72 12.73
C GLY A 252 -3.66 -13.42 14.07
N ARG A 253 -2.76 -12.88 14.88
CA ARG A 253 -2.38 -13.52 16.15
C ARG A 253 -3.41 -13.35 17.28
N ILE A 254 -4.45 -12.54 17.08
CA ILE A 254 -5.41 -12.17 18.13
C ILE A 254 -6.83 -12.56 17.74
N GLY A 255 -7.53 -13.25 18.65
CA GLY A 255 -8.91 -13.68 18.46
C GLY A 255 -9.06 -14.89 17.52
N THR A 256 -7.96 -15.55 17.19
CA THR A 256 -7.90 -16.79 16.41
C THR A 256 -7.56 -17.96 17.34
N SER A 257 -7.96 -19.18 16.97
CA SER A 257 -7.78 -20.39 17.79
C SER A 257 -6.32 -20.88 17.81
N GLY A 258 -5.37 -20.05 18.26
CA GLY A 258 -3.97 -20.39 18.58
C GLY A 258 -3.09 -21.00 17.48
N SER A 259 -3.66 -21.41 16.34
CA SER A 259 -2.99 -22.17 15.28
C SER A 259 -2.76 -21.37 14.01
N GLN A 260 -3.23 -20.12 13.93
CA GLN A 260 -3.07 -19.29 12.74
C GLN A 260 -1.83 -18.39 12.85
N PRO A 261 -1.04 -18.25 11.77
CA PRO A 261 0.10 -17.35 11.75
C PRO A 261 -0.35 -15.88 11.81
N SER A 262 0.54 -15.00 12.29
CA SER A 262 0.35 -13.55 12.23
C SER A 262 0.17 -13.10 10.78
N VAL A 263 -0.76 -12.17 10.56
CA VAL A 263 -0.88 -11.53 9.25
C VAL A 263 0.25 -10.54 9.11
N GLN A 264 1.15 -10.80 8.17
CA GLN A 264 2.30 -9.95 7.90
C GLN A 264 2.19 -9.37 6.51
N VAL A 265 2.30 -8.05 6.41
CA VAL A 265 2.21 -7.30 5.16
C VAL A 265 3.53 -6.57 4.93
N ARG A 266 4.00 -6.56 3.69
CA ARG A 266 5.21 -5.86 3.27
C ARG A 266 4.92 -4.98 2.08
N ALA A 267 5.45 -3.76 2.09
CA ALA A 267 5.48 -2.89 0.93
C ALA A 267 6.91 -2.67 0.44
N ASP A 268 7.08 -2.71 -0.88
CA ASP A 268 8.33 -2.41 -1.55
C ASP A 268 8.07 -1.29 -2.57
N ALA A 269 8.86 -0.23 -2.54
CA ALA A 269 8.91 0.73 -3.65
C ALA A 269 9.82 0.15 -4.74
N LEU A 270 9.41 0.24 -6.00
CA LEU A 270 10.15 -0.27 -7.14
C LEU A 270 10.32 0.81 -8.19
N ALA A 271 11.42 0.73 -8.93
CA ALA A 271 11.64 1.57 -10.11
C ALA A 271 11.00 0.99 -11.39
N PHE A 272 10.08 0.02 -11.25
CA PHE A 272 9.66 -0.85 -12.35
C PHE A 272 8.23 -1.40 -12.23
N ASN A 273 7.61 -1.67 -13.37
CA ASN A 273 6.19 -1.95 -13.54
C ASN A 273 5.78 -3.44 -13.51
N THR A 274 6.71 -4.39 -13.39
CA THR A 274 6.37 -5.82 -13.15
C THR A 274 7.01 -6.42 -11.89
N PHE A 275 6.99 -7.75 -11.76
CA PHE A 275 7.07 -8.43 -10.47
C PHE A 275 8.43 -8.42 -9.79
N MET A 276 9.55 -8.38 -10.52
CA MET A 276 10.90 -8.62 -9.99
C MET A 276 11.88 -7.44 -10.04
N GLY A 277 11.40 -6.19 -10.08
CA GLY A 277 12.29 -5.02 -10.24
C GLY A 277 13.23 -4.70 -9.07
N PRO A 278 14.29 -3.89 -9.31
CA PRO A 278 15.05 -3.22 -8.26
C PRO A 278 14.11 -2.50 -7.30
N ASN A 279 14.28 -2.73 -6.00
CA ASN A 279 13.32 -2.31 -4.99
C ASN A 279 13.97 -1.83 -3.69
N VAL A 280 13.17 -1.10 -2.92
CA VAL A 280 13.48 -0.63 -1.58
C VAL A 280 12.32 -1.03 -0.66
N PRO A 281 12.57 -1.85 0.37
CA PRO A 281 11.55 -2.15 1.38
C PRO A 281 11.14 -0.87 2.10
N LEU A 282 9.84 -0.66 2.29
CA LEU A 282 9.32 0.50 2.99
C LEU A 282 9.16 0.20 4.48
N PRO A 283 9.66 1.06 5.39
CA PRO A 283 9.46 0.87 6.83
C PRO A 283 7.98 0.85 7.21
N SER A 284 7.59 -0.07 8.07
CA SER A 284 6.23 -0.24 8.55
C SER A 284 5.81 0.91 9.49
N LEU A 285 4.56 1.39 9.34
CA LEU A 285 3.93 2.28 10.32
C LEU A 285 3.40 1.54 11.54
N GLY A 286 3.42 0.20 11.54
CA GLY A 286 3.05 -0.63 12.69
C GLY A 286 4.12 -0.67 13.78
N GLU A 287 5.29 -0.08 13.55
CA GLU A 287 6.39 -0.04 14.52
C GLU A 287 6.19 1.07 15.56
N LEU A 288 6.37 0.72 16.85
CA LEU A 288 6.32 1.69 17.95
C LEU A 288 7.58 2.57 17.99
N ASP A 289 8.72 2.08 17.49
CA ASP A 289 9.89 2.91 17.23
C ASP A 289 9.75 3.52 15.83
N ALA A 290 9.64 4.84 15.79
CA ALA A 290 9.48 5.56 14.54
C ALA A 290 10.76 5.63 13.68
N ALA A 291 11.92 5.35 14.27
CA ALA A 291 13.17 5.20 13.55
C ALA A 291 13.38 3.78 12.99
N SER A 292 12.51 2.82 13.35
CA SER A 292 12.60 1.45 12.87
C SER A 292 12.54 1.39 11.35
N THR A 293 13.45 0.61 10.76
CA THR A 293 13.49 0.29 9.34
C THR A 293 12.83 -1.06 9.02
N ASN A 294 12.19 -1.70 10.01
CA ASN A 294 11.51 -2.97 9.81
C ASN A 294 10.42 -2.82 8.73
N PRO A 295 10.47 -3.58 7.63
CA PRO A 295 9.51 -3.45 6.55
C PRO A 295 8.22 -4.27 6.76
N ILE A 296 8.09 -4.98 7.88
CA ILE A 296 6.95 -5.84 8.16
C ILE A 296 5.89 -5.10 8.96
N TYR A 297 4.70 -4.98 8.37
CA TYR A 297 3.49 -4.53 9.05
C TYR A 297 2.72 -5.74 9.57
N GLU A 298 2.57 -5.84 10.88
CA GLU A 298 1.76 -6.89 11.51
C GLU A 298 0.32 -6.42 11.66
N GLN A 299 -0.62 -7.11 11.00
CA GLN A 299 -2.05 -6.95 11.25
C GLN A 299 -2.46 -7.91 12.36
N TYR A 300 -2.75 -7.36 13.53
CA TYR A 300 -3.03 -8.15 14.74
C TYR A 300 -4.31 -8.97 14.68
N THR A 301 -5.34 -8.41 14.04
CA THR A 301 -6.63 -9.07 13.83
C THR A 301 -7.24 -8.57 12.53
N LEU A 302 -7.68 -9.47 11.67
CA LEU A 302 -8.43 -9.14 10.47
C LEU A 302 -9.65 -10.06 10.43
N ARG A 303 -10.81 -9.51 10.82
CA ARG A 303 -12.05 -10.28 10.99
C ARG A 303 -12.51 -10.86 9.66
N GLY A 304 -13.27 -11.94 9.74
CA GLY A 304 -13.94 -12.49 8.57
C GLY A 304 -14.85 -11.47 7.91
N TRP A 305 -14.87 -11.45 6.58
CA TRP A 305 -15.62 -10.52 5.74
C TRP A 305 -15.36 -9.05 6.03
N THR A 306 -14.10 -8.68 6.26
CA THR A 306 -13.73 -7.28 6.47
C THR A 306 -12.52 -6.86 5.64
N TYR A 307 -12.44 -5.56 5.41
CA TYR A 307 -11.23 -4.89 4.94
C TYR A 307 -10.55 -4.16 6.11
N ASP A 308 -9.24 -3.97 5.98
CA ASP A 308 -8.47 -3.05 6.82
C ASP A 308 -7.34 -2.40 6.00
N VAL A 309 -6.55 -1.52 6.62
CA VAL A 309 -5.49 -0.76 5.98
C VAL A 309 -4.14 -1.08 6.62
N ALA A 310 -3.19 -1.53 5.81
CA ALA A 310 -1.78 -1.63 6.18
C ALA A 310 -1.04 -0.33 5.79
N GLY A 311 -0.12 0.12 6.65
CA GLY A 311 0.53 1.42 6.52
C GLY A 311 2.07 1.34 6.48
N PHE A 312 2.71 2.12 5.61
CA PHE A 312 4.17 2.18 5.46
C PHE A 312 4.66 3.61 5.26
N ARG A 313 5.88 3.92 5.72
CA ARG A 313 6.54 5.22 5.50
C ARG A 313 7.07 5.29 4.07
N PHE A 314 6.80 6.39 3.39
CA PHE A 314 7.34 6.69 2.07
C PHE A 314 8.05 8.05 2.14
N ASP A 315 9.30 8.00 2.59
CA ASP A 315 10.21 9.13 2.54
C ASP A 315 10.83 9.23 1.14
N VAL A 316 10.49 10.28 0.39
CA VAL A 316 10.86 10.38 -1.03
C VAL A 316 12.38 10.32 -1.22
N ASP A 317 13.15 10.96 -0.35
CA ASP A 317 14.62 10.98 -0.45
C ASP A 317 15.24 9.61 -0.17
N THR A 318 14.76 8.91 0.86
CA THR A 318 15.22 7.57 1.23
C THR A 318 14.86 6.56 0.16
N VAL A 319 13.62 6.61 -0.36
CA VAL A 319 13.17 5.75 -1.45
C VAL A 319 13.99 6.02 -2.71
N PHE A 320 14.16 7.29 -3.10
CA PHE A 320 14.97 7.67 -4.25
C PHE A 320 16.41 7.14 -4.12
N LYS A 321 17.07 7.41 -2.98
CA LYS A 321 18.44 6.94 -2.72
C LYS A 321 18.53 5.41 -2.78
N GLY A 322 17.59 4.70 -2.18
CA GLY A 322 17.57 3.24 -2.20
C GLY A 322 17.35 2.69 -3.61
N LEU A 323 16.46 3.29 -4.40
CA LEU A 323 16.21 2.87 -5.78
C LEU A 323 17.42 3.13 -6.67
N VAL A 324 18.12 4.26 -6.48
CA VAL A 324 19.41 4.51 -7.14
C VAL A 324 20.41 3.40 -6.84
N GLN A 325 20.55 2.98 -5.58
CA GLN A 325 21.45 1.87 -5.24
C GLN A 325 21.01 0.54 -5.87
N ALA A 326 19.71 0.27 -5.90
CA ALA A 326 19.17 -0.94 -6.52
C ALA A 326 19.39 -0.95 -8.05
N VAL A 327 19.25 0.20 -8.72
CA VAL A 327 19.48 0.36 -10.16
C VAL A 327 20.97 0.34 -10.52
N LYS A 328 21.87 0.80 -9.65
CA LYS A 328 23.33 0.71 -9.84
C LYS A 328 23.85 -0.71 -10.07
N ALA A 329 23.11 -1.73 -9.62
CA ALA A 329 23.45 -3.13 -9.88
C ALA A 329 23.25 -3.54 -11.35
N LEU A 330 22.56 -2.74 -12.16
CA LEU A 330 22.34 -3.00 -13.58
C LEU A 330 23.51 -2.48 -14.42
N PRO A 331 23.90 -3.18 -15.51
CA PRO A 331 24.94 -2.69 -16.40
C PRO A 331 24.55 -1.33 -17.03
N PRO A 332 25.45 -0.32 -17.08
CA PRO A 332 25.14 0.99 -17.67
C PRO A 332 24.60 0.92 -19.11
N ALA A 333 25.07 -0.05 -19.90
CA ALA A 333 24.58 -0.27 -21.26
C ALA A 333 23.08 -0.64 -21.31
N MET A 334 22.57 -1.33 -20.28
CA MET A 334 21.15 -1.66 -20.15
C MET A 334 20.30 -0.45 -19.74
N LEU A 335 20.93 0.62 -19.22
CA LEU A 335 20.30 1.90 -18.89
C LEU A 335 20.52 2.96 -19.98
N GLY A 336 21.04 2.58 -21.14
CA GLY A 336 21.33 3.50 -22.25
C GLY A 336 22.52 4.42 -21.99
N GLY A 337 23.40 4.06 -21.06
CA GLY A 337 24.55 4.86 -20.65
C GLY A 337 24.23 5.95 -19.63
N ALA A 338 22.97 6.08 -19.20
CA ALA A 338 22.60 6.97 -18.10
C ALA A 338 23.15 6.46 -16.76
N THR A 339 23.50 7.37 -15.87
CA THR A 339 23.76 7.02 -14.46
C THR A 339 22.48 6.56 -13.78
N ALA A 340 22.59 5.79 -12.69
CA ALA A 340 21.42 5.35 -11.94
C ALA A 340 20.61 6.53 -11.38
N GLU A 341 21.30 7.59 -10.94
CA GLU A 341 20.71 8.84 -10.47
C GLU A 341 19.88 9.52 -11.57
N GLU A 342 20.47 9.74 -12.75
CA GLU A 342 19.75 10.30 -13.89
C GLU A 342 18.59 9.40 -14.34
N TRP A 343 18.76 8.08 -14.23
CA TRP A 343 17.74 7.14 -14.61
C TRP A 343 16.53 7.20 -13.66
N VAL A 344 16.76 7.14 -12.34
CA VAL A 344 15.68 7.12 -11.35
C VAL A 344 14.92 8.45 -11.31
N LYS A 345 15.58 9.58 -11.58
CA LYS A 345 14.93 10.91 -11.62
C LYS A 345 13.70 10.96 -12.52
N ASP A 346 13.81 10.43 -13.74
CA ASP A 346 12.69 10.44 -14.68
C ASP A 346 11.90 9.13 -14.65
N SER A 347 12.18 8.25 -13.68
CA SER A 347 11.52 6.95 -13.59
C SER A 347 10.13 7.07 -12.99
N HIS A 348 9.25 6.16 -13.42
CA HIS A 348 7.94 5.98 -12.82
C HIS A 348 8.05 4.97 -11.66
N PRO A 349 8.04 5.39 -10.38
CA PRO A 349 8.02 4.45 -9.29
C PRO A 349 6.66 3.76 -9.20
N CYS A 350 6.67 2.57 -8.63
CA CYS A 350 5.47 1.90 -8.18
C CYS A 350 5.68 1.39 -6.76
N VAL A 351 4.58 1.07 -6.08
CA VAL A 351 4.60 0.38 -4.81
C VAL A 351 3.90 -0.95 -4.98
N LYS A 352 4.56 -2.00 -4.52
CA LYS A 352 4.00 -3.35 -4.45
C LYS A 352 3.75 -3.69 -3.00
N VAL A 353 2.53 -4.13 -2.70
CA VAL A 353 2.12 -4.56 -1.37
C VAL A 353 1.80 -6.04 -1.42
N ARG A 354 2.29 -6.77 -0.43
CA ARG A 354 2.18 -8.22 -0.35
C ARG A 354 1.82 -8.67 1.04
N ILE A 355 0.89 -9.61 1.15
CA ILE A 355 0.71 -10.40 2.35
C ILE A 355 1.72 -11.55 2.28
N VAL A 356 2.64 -11.60 3.24
CA VAL A 356 3.75 -12.57 3.28
C VAL A 356 3.51 -13.69 4.29
N SER A 357 2.59 -13.48 5.22
CA SER A 357 2.04 -14.51 6.10
C SER A 357 0.65 -14.17 6.61
N GLY A 358 -0.06 -15.16 7.18
CA GLY A 358 -1.39 -15.02 7.77
C GLY A 358 -2.39 -16.12 7.40
N GLU A 359 -2.00 -17.01 6.49
CA GLU A 359 -2.77 -18.20 6.12
C GLU A 359 -1.98 -19.47 6.42
N LEU A 360 -2.70 -20.58 6.66
CA LEU A 360 -2.06 -21.88 6.82
C LEU A 360 -1.46 -22.35 5.48
N PRO A 361 -0.33 -23.09 5.50
CA PRO A 361 0.22 -23.71 4.31
C PRO A 361 -0.82 -24.53 3.53
N ASN A 362 -0.84 -24.39 2.20
CA ASN A 362 -1.72 -25.13 1.27
C ASN A 362 -3.23 -24.87 1.35
N ALA A 363 -3.71 -23.85 2.07
CA ALA A 363 -5.13 -23.48 2.02
C ALA A 363 -5.55 -23.07 0.60
N TYR A 364 -4.80 -22.14 0.01
CA TYR A 364 -4.97 -21.70 -1.37
C TYR A 364 -3.61 -21.17 -1.86
N THR A 365 -3.03 -21.78 -2.88
CA THR A 365 -1.66 -21.48 -3.33
C THR A 365 -1.47 -20.05 -3.87
N PRO A 366 -0.25 -19.49 -3.75
CA PRO A 366 0.85 -19.97 -2.92
C PRO A 366 0.79 -19.36 -1.51
N SER A 367 0.86 -20.26 -0.53
CA SER A 367 1.03 -20.02 0.89
C SER A 367 2.41 -19.42 1.25
N ASP A 368 2.46 -18.76 2.41
CA ASP A 368 3.61 -18.34 3.24
C ASP A 368 5.01 -18.29 2.58
N GLY A 369 5.61 -17.11 2.56
CA GLY A 369 7.07 -16.97 2.39
C GLY A 369 7.65 -17.24 1.00
N MET A 370 6.84 -17.46 -0.04
CA MET A 370 7.38 -17.49 -1.41
C MET A 370 7.89 -16.10 -1.80
N ALA A 371 9.20 -16.00 -2.01
CA ALA A 371 9.81 -14.82 -2.60
C ALA A 371 9.16 -14.52 -3.95
N LEU A 372 9.07 -13.24 -4.32
CA LEU A 372 8.62 -12.83 -5.64
C LEU A 372 9.43 -13.59 -6.71
N SER A 373 8.73 -14.34 -7.54
CA SER A 373 9.26 -15.03 -8.70
C SER A 373 8.72 -14.39 -9.99
N LEU A 374 9.25 -14.84 -11.14
CA LEU A 374 8.77 -14.45 -12.47
C LEU A 374 7.33 -14.88 -12.73
N GLU A 375 6.78 -15.76 -11.90
CA GLU A 375 5.42 -16.31 -12.01
C GLU A 375 4.40 -15.59 -11.13
N SER A 376 4.86 -14.78 -10.16
CA SER A 376 3.99 -13.96 -9.31
C SER A 376 3.14 -13.06 -10.21
N SER A 377 1.83 -12.92 -9.97
CA SER A 377 1.01 -11.99 -10.74
C SER A 377 -0.28 -11.65 -9.99
N PRO A 378 -0.70 -10.37 -9.85
CA PRO A 378 -2.00 -10.00 -9.27
C PRO A 378 -3.18 -10.65 -9.97
N LEU A 379 -3.04 -11.08 -11.23
CA LEU A 379 -4.07 -11.82 -11.95
C LEU A 379 -4.28 -13.24 -11.40
N LYS A 380 -3.26 -13.84 -10.78
CA LYS A 380 -3.23 -15.23 -10.31
C LYS A 380 -3.07 -15.34 -8.78
N ASP A 381 -2.35 -14.39 -8.19
CA ASP A 381 -2.00 -14.32 -6.78
C ASP A 381 -2.76 -13.17 -6.11
N ARG A 382 -3.63 -13.55 -5.18
CA ARG A 382 -4.47 -12.61 -4.42
C ARG A 382 -3.69 -11.81 -3.37
N HIS A 383 -2.53 -12.31 -2.95
CA HIS A 383 -1.77 -11.71 -1.85
C HIS A 383 -0.98 -10.50 -2.29
N ILE A 384 -0.99 -10.16 -3.58
CA ILE A 384 -0.17 -9.10 -4.13
C ILE A 384 -1.03 -8.09 -4.90
N ALA A 385 -0.73 -6.81 -4.72
CA ALA A 385 -1.19 -5.75 -5.58
C ALA A 385 -0.04 -4.77 -5.83
N GLN A 386 -0.13 -4.03 -6.93
CA GLN A 386 0.83 -3.01 -7.28
C GLN A 386 0.10 -1.75 -7.68
N ARG A 387 0.62 -0.61 -7.29
CA ARG A 387 0.13 0.71 -7.68
C ARG A 387 1.26 1.53 -8.23
N ASN A 388 0.98 2.16 -9.34
CA ASN A 388 1.88 3.10 -9.95
C ASN A 388 1.73 4.48 -9.31
N LEU A 389 2.87 5.08 -8.98
CA LEU A 389 2.97 6.37 -8.29
C LEU A 389 3.48 7.46 -9.22
N ALA A 390 3.32 8.71 -8.82
CA ALA A 390 3.87 9.84 -9.56
C ALA A 390 5.39 9.69 -9.80
N PRO A 391 5.93 10.14 -10.95
CA PRO A 391 7.37 10.20 -11.17
C PRO A 391 8.08 11.05 -10.12
N PHE A 392 9.38 10.85 -9.92
CA PHE A 392 10.18 11.75 -9.10
C PHE A 392 10.33 13.10 -9.83
N ASP A 393 10.24 14.21 -9.10
CA ASP A 393 10.58 15.54 -9.63
C ASP A 393 11.77 16.07 -8.84
N MET A 394 12.85 16.38 -9.56
CA MET A 394 14.05 16.99 -9.00
C MET A 394 14.31 18.38 -9.61
N THR A 395 13.26 19.03 -10.14
CA THR A 395 13.08 20.41 -10.65
C THR A 395 13.20 20.73 -12.16
N GLN A 396 12.39 21.74 -12.55
CA GLN A 396 12.26 22.56 -13.79
C GLN A 396 11.76 21.89 -15.09
N MET A 397 10.44 21.97 -15.30
CA MET A 397 9.81 21.83 -16.62
C MET A 397 9.72 23.18 -17.36
N ALA A 398 10.59 23.39 -18.32
CA ALA A 398 10.26 24.17 -19.49
C ALA A 398 10.51 23.33 -20.75
N ILE A 399 9.71 23.59 -21.79
CA ILE A 399 9.98 23.42 -23.23
C ILE A 399 9.09 22.37 -23.94
N LYS A 400 8.67 22.77 -25.16
CA LYS A 400 7.97 22.06 -26.25
C LYS A 400 8.70 20.78 -26.74
N LYS A 401 9.00 19.84 -25.84
CA LYS A 401 9.74 18.60 -26.11
C LYS A 401 8.96 17.40 -25.56
N PRO A 402 9.20 16.18 -26.05
CA PRO A 402 8.58 14.99 -25.47
C PRO A 402 8.87 14.91 -23.97
N MET A 403 7.83 14.73 -23.18
CA MET A 403 7.96 14.41 -21.76
C MET A 403 8.31 12.93 -21.63
N TRP A 404 9.53 12.66 -21.19
CA TRP A 404 10.03 11.29 -21.05
C TRP A 404 9.73 10.73 -19.66
N THR A 405 9.24 9.51 -19.63
CA THR A 405 9.09 8.70 -18.41
C THR A 405 9.86 7.41 -18.60
N LYS A 406 10.92 7.23 -17.80
CA LYS A 406 11.75 6.03 -17.80
C LYS A 406 11.02 4.89 -17.09
N PHE A 407 11.17 3.69 -17.62
CA PHE A 407 10.67 2.46 -17.01
C PHE A 407 11.64 1.33 -17.32
N ILE A 408 11.85 0.44 -16.36
CA ILE A 408 12.56 -0.82 -16.64
C ILE A 408 11.62 -1.71 -17.48
N VAL A 409 12.17 -2.73 -18.14
CA VAL A 409 11.47 -3.88 -18.72
C VAL A 409 12.15 -5.11 -18.14
N ALA A 410 11.37 -6.11 -17.74
CA ALA A 410 11.89 -7.37 -17.22
C ALA A 410 11.43 -8.56 -18.06
N GLN A 411 12.02 -9.72 -17.77
CA GLN A 411 11.51 -10.97 -18.28
C GLN A 411 10.15 -11.29 -17.64
N ALA A 412 9.17 -11.72 -18.43
CA ALA A 412 7.82 -12.06 -17.97
C ALA A 412 7.46 -13.48 -18.41
N GLY A 413 7.66 -14.46 -17.52
CA GLY A 413 7.57 -15.87 -17.89
C GLY A 413 8.69 -16.31 -18.84
N LYS A 414 8.54 -17.47 -19.48
CA LYS A 414 9.52 -18.05 -20.41
C LYS A 414 9.18 -17.70 -21.85
N GLY A 415 10.09 -17.06 -22.59
CA GLY A 415 9.88 -16.68 -23.99
C GLY A 415 9.79 -15.18 -24.22
N ALA A 416 9.25 -14.80 -25.38
CA ALA A 416 9.15 -13.40 -25.78
C ALA A 416 8.04 -12.66 -25.02
N ASN A 417 8.33 -11.43 -24.61
CA ASN A 417 7.35 -10.56 -23.94
C ASN A 417 6.74 -9.59 -24.94
N VAL A 418 5.58 -9.04 -24.60
CA VAL A 418 4.93 -8.00 -25.40
C VAL A 418 4.82 -6.72 -24.58
N LEU A 419 5.23 -5.61 -25.16
CA LEU A 419 4.94 -4.26 -24.68
C LEU A 419 3.93 -3.63 -25.64
N ALA A 420 2.72 -3.36 -25.16
CA ALA A 420 1.62 -2.83 -25.95
C ALA A 420 1.22 -1.44 -25.45
N LEU A 421 1.06 -0.50 -26.38
CA LEU A 421 0.44 0.79 -26.08
C LEU A 421 -1.09 0.65 -26.06
N GLN A 422 -1.71 1.28 -25.07
CA GLN A 422 -3.15 1.31 -24.89
C GLN A 422 -3.57 2.76 -24.59
N HIS A 423 -4.21 3.42 -25.56
CA HIS A 423 -4.82 4.74 -25.40
C HIS A 423 -5.88 4.99 -26.48
N ALA A 424 -6.77 5.95 -26.22
CA ALA A 424 -7.77 6.42 -27.20
C ALA A 424 -7.38 7.75 -27.87
N LEU A 425 -6.17 8.25 -27.61
CA LEU A 425 -5.69 9.53 -28.17
C LEU A 425 -5.57 9.47 -29.70
N PRO A 426 -6.00 10.52 -30.44
CA PRO A 426 -5.77 10.64 -31.87
C PRO A 426 -4.26 10.76 -32.18
N LEU A 427 -3.74 9.91 -33.06
CA LEU A 427 -2.32 9.87 -33.45
C LEU A 427 -1.82 11.20 -34.05
N ASP A 428 -2.71 11.98 -34.65
CA ASP A 428 -2.41 13.29 -35.24
C ASP A 428 -2.35 14.44 -34.21
N SER A 429 -2.83 14.19 -32.98
CA SER A 429 -2.89 15.19 -31.90
C SER A 429 -1.88 14.90 -30.80
N VAL A 430 -1.54 13.63 -30.59
CA VAL A 430 -0.55 13.19 -29.62
C VAL A 430 0.41 12.21 -30.28
N HIS A 431 1.69 12.52 -30.23
CA HIS A 431 2.75 11.64 -30.69
C HIS A 431 3.35 10.93 -29.50
N VAL A 432 3.21 9.59 -29.52
CA VAL A 432 3.83 8.71 -28.53
C VAL A 432 5.15 8.20 -29.11
N HIS A 433 6.21 8.37 -28.32
CA HIS A 433 7.56 7.96 -28.65
C HIS A 433 8.05 6.89 -27.67
N LEU A 434 8.87 5.97 -28.14
CA LEU A 434 9.62 5.05 -27.29
C LEU A 434 11.11 5.25 -27.54
N ALA A 435 11.88 5.48 -26.48
CA ALA A 435 13.33 5.44 -26.53
C ALA A 435 13.81 4.09 -26.00
N VAL A 436 14.62 3.41 -26.80
CA VAL A 436 15.23 2.13 -26.47
C VAL A 436 16.75 2.29 -26.52
N PRO A 437 17.50 1.97 -25.45
CA PRO A 437 18.96 1.88 -25.52
C PRO A 437 19.42 1.08 -26.74
N ARG A 438 20.36 1.61 -27.53
CA ARG A 438 20.78 0.94 -28.77
C ARG A 438 21.25 -0.51 -28.56
N PRO A 439 22.02 -0.85 -27.51
CA PRO A 439 22.40 -2.25 -27.25
C PRO A 439 21.19 -3.16 -27.01
N VAL A 440 20.18 -2.65 -26.29
CA VAL A 440 18.92 -3.36 -26.02
C VAL A 440 18.14 -3.56 -27.32
N TRP A 441 18.02 -2.51 -28.13
CA TRP A 441 17.36 -2.57 -29.44
C TRP A 441 17.94 -3.69 -30.31
N GLN A 442 19.26 -3.68 -30.49
CA GLN A 442 19.95 -4.65 -31.34
C GLN A 442 19.81 -6.08 -30.81
N ARG A 443 19.84 -6.25 -29.48
CA ARG A 443 19.82 -7.58 -28.87
C ARG A 443 18.42 -8.18 -28.78
N TYR A 444 17.40 -7.37 -28.52
CA TYR A 444 16.08 -7.87 -28.10
C TYR A 444 14.88 -7.44 -28.95
N LEU A 445 15.02 -6.45 -29.83
CA LEU A 445 13.88 -5.86 -30.54
C LEU A 445 14.05 -5.81 -32.06
N ASP A 446 15.24 -5.48 -32.57
CA ASP A 446 15.48 -5.34 -34.00
C ASP A 446 15.34 -6.71 -34.69
N PRO A 447 14.35 -6.91 -35.58
CA PRO A 447 14.12 -8.20 -36.22
C PRO A 447 15.29 -8.65 -37.12
N ARG A 448 16.22 -7.74 -37.46
CA ARG A 448 17.40 -8.05 -38.27
C ARG A 448 18.53 -8.66 -37.45
N THR A 449 18.59 -8.37 -36.15
CA THR A 449 19.70 -8.76 -35.27
C THR A 449 19.24 -9.59 -34.07
N SER A 450 17.96 -9.57 -33.71
CA SER A 450 17.38 -10.32 -32.61
C SER A 450 16.51 -11.48 -33.09
N ARG A 451 16.74 -12.68 -32.56
CA ARG A 451 15.86 -13.84 -32.80
C ARG A 451 14.65 -13.76 -31.87
N GLY A 452 13.49 -13.40 -32.42
CA GLY A 452 12.22 -13.33 -31.69
C GLY A 452 11.78 -11.91 -31.32
N GLY A 453 12.62 -10.90 -31.57
CA GLY A 453 12.24 -9.49 -31.48
C GLY A 453 11.40 -9.06 -32.68
N ALA A 454 10.36 -8.25 -32.46
CA ALA A 454 9.56 -7.67 -33.53
C ALA A 454 8.99 -6.30 -33.13
N VAL A 455 8.72 -5.48 -34.13
CA VAL A 455 8.25 -4.10 -33.96
C VAL A 455 7.08 -3.88 -34.90
N HIS A 456 5.91 -3.57 -34.35
CA HIS A 456 4.68 -3.36 -35.10
C HIS A 456 4.10 -1.98 -34.80
N GLY A 457 3.69 -1.24 -35.83
CA GLY A 457 3.04 0.06 -35.66
C GLY A 457 3.96 1.17 -35.14
N PHE A 458 5.27 0.99 -35.22
CA PHE A 458 6.29 1.97 -34.85
C PHE A 458 7.30 2.19 -35.97
N GLU A 459 7.77 3.42 -36.12
CA GLU A 459 8.81 3.79 -37.08
C GLU A 459 9.98 4.50 -36.39
N PRO A 460 11.24 4.22 -36.77
CA PRO A 460 12.39 4.96 -36.24
C PRO A 460 12.35 6.44 -36.61
N VAL A 461 12.49 7.31 -35.63
CA VAL A 461 12.60 8.76 -35.85
C VAL A 461 14.01 9.08 -36.34
N ARG A 462 14.10 9.81 -37.46
CA ARG A 462 15.38 10.25 -38.07
C ARG A 462 15.79 11.66 -37.67
N GLU A 463 14.86 12.45 -37.14
CA GLU A 463 15.08 13.81 -36.68
C GLU A 463 15.76 13.83 -35.30
N ALA A 464 16.51 14.90 -35.02
CA ALA A 464 17.18 15.06 -33.73
C ALA A 464 16.17 15.43 -32.63
N LEU A 465 15.63 14.41 -31.95
CA LEU A 465 14.83 14.59 -30.75
C LEU A 465 15.73 14.55 -29.50
N PRO A 466 15.43 15.35 -28.45
CA PRO A 466 16.03 15.16 -27.14
C PRO A 466 15.70 13.76 -26.62
N THR A 467 16.73 12.95 -26.40
CA THR A 467 16.59 11.57 -25.94
C THR A 467 16.78 11.48 -24.42
N PRO A 468 16.08 10.55 -23.74
CA PRO A 468 16.25 10.31 -22.30
C PRO A 468 17.49 9.48 -21.98
N PHE A 469 18.17 8.97 -23.01
CA PHE A 469 19.40 8.19 -22.93
C PHE A 469 20.46 8.78 -23.88
N PRO A 470 21.74 8.77 -23.49
CA PRO A 470 22.85 9.15 -24.38
C PRO A 470 22.88 8.43 -25.73
N ASP A 471 22.57 7.13 -25.76
CA ASP A 471 22.47 6.35 -26.99
C ASP A 471 21.19 5.52 -27.05
N ALA A 472 20.26 5.95 -27.90
CA ALA A 472 18.97 5.30 -28.09
C ALA A 472 18.52 5.28 -29.54
N VAL A 473 17.71 4.28 -29.85
CA VAL A 473 16.80 4.27 -30.99
C VAL A 473 15.47 4.85 -30.50
N VAL A 474 15.02 5.92 -31.15
CA VAL A 474 13.71 6.51 -30.89
C VAL A 474 12.72 5.99 -31.93
N LEU A 475 11.60 5.47 -31.45
CA LEU A 475 10.50 4.97 -32.25
C LEU A 475 9.30 5.88 -32.05
N ARG A 476 8.61 6.25 -33.13
CA ARG A 476 7.35 6.98 -33.09
C ARG A 476 6.21 6.03 -33.44
N GLN A 477 5.13 6.11 -32.67
CA GLN A 477 3.91 5.38 -32.98
C GLN A 477 3.27 5.90 -34.27
N VAL A 478 2.92 4.98 -35.18
CA VAL A 478 2.22 5.27 -36.44
C VAL A 478 0.93 4.47 -36.60
N SER A 479 0.61 3.59 -35.65
CA SER A 479 -0.62 2.80 -35.63
C SER A 479 -1.20 2.70 -34.22
N ALA A 480 -2.53 2.58 -34.10
CA ALA A 480 -3.21 2.33 -32.83
C ALA A 480 -2.89 0.94 -32.25
N GLU A 481 -2.45 -0.01 -33.09
CA GLU A 481 -2.09 -1.38 -32.68
C GLU A 481 -0.60 -1.52 -32.33
N ALA A 482 0.07 -0.41 -32.04
CA ALA A 482 1.52 -0.39 -31.86
C ALA A 482 1.97 -1.23 -30.66
N ARG A 483 2.89 -2.16 -30.93
CA ARG A 483 3.45 -3.08 -29.93
C ARG A 483 4.88 -3.47 -30.27
N LEU A 484 5.65 -3.74 -29.24
CA LEU A 484 6.98 -4.33 -29.31
C LEU A 484 6.92 -5.77 -28.81
N VAL A 485 7.51 -6.69 -29.56
CA VAL A 485 7.81 -8.05 -29.09
C VAL A 485 9.26 -8.05 -28.68
N VAL A 486 9.50 -8.22 -27.39
CA VAL A 486 10.83 -8.29 -26.77
C VAL A 486 11.26 -9.75 -26.73
N ALA A 487 12.39 -10.09 -27.34
CA ALA A 487 12.94 -11.44 -27.26
C ALA A 487 13.23 -11.87 -25.81
N ASP A 488 13.30 -13.18 -25.58
CA ASP A 488 13.64 -13.73 -24.25
C ASP A 488 15.00 -13.18 -23.79
N HIS A 489 15.00 -12.61 -22.58
CA HIS A 489 16.16 -11.97 -21.97
C HIS A 489 16.35 -12.40 -20.51
N ALA A 490 15.97 -13.63 -20.16
CA ALA A 490 16.10 -14.19 -18.82
C ALA A 490 17.51 -14.05 -18.21
N HIS A 491 18.56 -13.99 -19.05
CA HIS A 491 19.96 -13.82 -18.62
C HIS A 491 20.29 -12.41 -18.12
N ASP A 492 19.86 -11.37 -18.83
CA ASP A 492 20.15 -9.98 -18.45
C ASP A 492 19.11 -9.43 -17.45
N ARG A 493 17.97 -10.14 -17.31
CA ARG A 493 16.83 -9.91 -16.41
C ARG A 493 16.09 -8.59 -16.56
N PHE A 494 16.79 -7.46 -16.79
CA PHE A 494 16.25 -6.11 -16.80
C PHE A 494 16.96 -5.21 -17.79
N PHE A 495 16.22 -4.30 -18.44
CA PHE A 495 16.78 -3.18 -19.16
C PHE A 495 15.87 -1.96 -19.11
N GLY A 496 16.42 -0.76 -19.31
CA GLY A 496 15.67 0.50 -19.33
C GLY A 496 15.06 0.79 -20.70
N MET A 497 13.89 1.41 -20.68
CA MET A 497 13.22 2.07 -21.80
C MET A 497 12.62 3.39 -21.31
N ALA A 498 12.16 4.24 -22.23
CA ALA A 498 11.41 5.42 -21.86
C ALA A 498 10.25 5.67 -22.83
N LEU A 499 9.13 6.13 -22.28
CA LEU A 499 7.95 6.56 -22.99
C LEU A 499 7.96 8.08 -23.07
N GLY A 500 7.89 8.62 -24.28
CA GLY A 500 7.86 10.05 -24.55
C GLY A 500 6.48 10.45 -25.02
N LEU A 501 5.89 11.46 -24.40
CA LEU A 501 4.63 12.05 -24.87
C LEU A 501 4.88 13.46 -25.39
N GLU A 502 4.51 13.67 -26.65
CA GLU A 502 4.52 14.96 -27.31
C GLU A 502 3.11 15.30 -27.74
N ALA A 503 2.57 16.40 -27.24
CA ALA A 503 1.21 16.82 -27.54
C ALA A 503 1.13 18.34 -27.57
N ASP A 504 0.24 18.87 -28.41
CA ASP A 504 -0.15 20.28 -28.36
C ASP A 504 -1.13 20.48 -27.19
N PRO A 505 -0.78 21.27 -26.14
CA PRO A 505 -1.67 21.51 -25.00
C PRO A 505 -3.03 22.09 -25.40
N ALA A 506 -3.12 22.81 -26.52
CA ALA A 506 -4.40 23.34 -27.01
C ALA A 506 -5.32 22.20 -27.48
N ARG A 507 -4.76 21.15 -28.09
CA ARG A 507 -5.51 19.99 -28.58
C ARG A 507 -5.85 18.98 -27.50
N LEU A 508 -5.07 18.92 -26.41
CA LEU A 508 -5.35 18.03 -25.27
C LEU A 508 -6.61 18.43 -24.48
N ARG A 509 -7.03 19.70 -24.53
CA ARG A 509 -8.19 20.19 -23.78
C ARG A 509 -9.51 19.53 -24.18
N ASP A 510 -9.59 19.10 -25.44
CA ASP A 510 -10.82 18.52 -26.02
C ASP A 510 -10.84 16.99 -25.94
N VAL A 511 -9.78 16.36 -25.41
CA VAL A 511 -9.67 14.90 -25.36
C VAL A 511 -10.20 14.35 -24.04
N ARG A 512 -11.21 13.47 -24.14
CA ARG A 512 -11.80 12.76 -23.00
C ARG A 512 -10.85 11.64 -22.55
N SER A 513 -10.22 11.81 -21.39
CA SER A 513 -9.23 10.87 -20.78
C SER A 513 -7.95 10.71 -21.62
N PRO A 514 -6.91 11.53 -21.37
CA PRO A 514 -5.70 11.49 -22.15
C PRO A 514 -4.74 10.34 -21.77
N GLU A 515 -5.19 9.36 -20.98
CA GLU A 515 -4.33 8.29 -20.44
C GLU A 515 -3.61 7.51 -21.55
N VAL A 516 -2.29 7.35 -21.39
CA VAL A 516 -1.48 6.44 -22.20
C VAL A 516 -0.93 5.36 -21.31
N SER A 517 -1.37 4.13 -21.54
CA SER A 517 -0.90 2.97 -20.82
C SER A 517 0.08 2.15 -21.65
N MET A 518 1.21 1.81 -21.05
CA MET A 518 2.11 0.77 -21.55
C MET A 518 1.84 -0.50 -20.75
N ALA A 519 1.25 -1.51 -21.40
CA ALA A 519 1.00 -2.81 -20.81
C ALA A 519 2.13 -3.77 -21.19
N HIS A 520 2.65 -4.49 -20.19
CA HIS A 520 3.63 -5.55 -20.36
C HIS A 520 2.92 -6.89 -20.19
N ALA A 521 2.97 -7.72 -21.22
CA ALA A 521 2.37 -9.05 -21.24
C ALA A 521 3.43 -10.14 -21.42
N ALA A 522 3.14 -11.29 -20.81
CA ALA A 522 3.84 -12.54 -20.99
C ALA A 522 3.52 -13.16 -22.38
N PRO A 523 4.26 -14.19 -22.82
CA PRO A 523 4.03 -14.84 -24.11
C PRO A 523 2.61 -15.41 -24.31
N ASP A 524 1.92 -15.78 -23.23
CA ASP A 524 0.54 -16.26 -23.24
C ASP A 524 -0.51 -15.13 -23.35
N GLY A 525 -0.05 -13.86 -23.44
CA GLY A 525 -0.89 -12.67 -23.51
C GLY A 525 -1.34 -12.16 -22.14
N ALA A 526 -1.02 -12.85 -21.04
CA ALA A 526 -1.38 -12.39 -19.70
C ALA A 526 -0.61 -11.11 -19.36
N VAL A 527 -1.34 -10.08 -18.92
CA VAL A 527 -0.73 -8.82 -18.49
C VAL A 527 -0.05 -9.02 -17.13
N VAL A 528 1.25 -8.77 -17.10
CA VAL A 528 2.12 -8.93 -15.93
C VAL A 528 2.52 -7.60 -15.29
N GLY A 529 2.00 -6.50 -15.82
CA GLY A 529 2.20 -5.17 -15.28
C GLY A 529 2.20 -4.13 -16.38
N GLY A 530 2.56 -2.92 -16.01
CA GLY A 530 2.47 -1.79 -16.91
C GLY A 530 2.44 -0.47 -16.16
N PHE A 531 2.34 0.61 -16.91
CA PHE A 531 2.11 1.93 -16.33
C PHE A 531 1.24 2.80 -17.18
N THR A 532 0.63 3.78 -16.53
CA THR A 532 -0.24 4.75 -17.15
C THR A 532 0.35 6.11 -16.87
N VAL A 533 0.57 6.87 -17.93
CA VAL A 533 0.90 8.29 -17.84
C VAL A 533 -0.33 9.08 -18.21
N GLU A 534 -0.60 10.13 -17.44
CA GLU A 534 -1.70 11.05 -17.70
C GLU A 534 -1.11 12.36 -18.22
N PRO A 535 -1.24 12.68 -19.52
CA PRO A 535 -0.93 13.99 -20.05
C PRO A 535 -1.91 14.99 -19.43
N SER A 536 -1.50 15.65 -18.35
CA SER A 536 -2.27 16.75 -17.79
C SER A 536 -1.99 18.02 -18.57
N ALA A 537 -3.03 18.65 -19.11
CA ALA A 537 -2.95 20.07 -19.43
C ALA A 537 -2.75 20.79 -18.10
N ARG A 538 -1.57 21.41 -17.88
CA ARG A 538 -1.31 22.26 -16.71
C ARG A 538 -2.57 23.09 -16.42
N ARG A 539 -3.18 22.89 -15.23
CA ARG A 539 -4.17 23.81 -14.71
C ARG A 539 -3.46 24.96 -14.02
#